data_AF-A0A5E5PPN1-F1
#
_entry.id   AF-A0A5E5PPN1-F1
#
_cell.length_a   1.000
_cell.length_b   1.000
_cell.length_c   1.000
_cell.angle_alpha   90.00
_cell.angle_beta   90.00
_cell.angle_gamma   90.00
#
_symmetry.space_group_name_H-M   'P 1'
#
loop_
_entity.id
_entity.type
_entity.pdbx_description
1 polymer ?
#
loop_
_entity_poly.entity_id
_entity_poly.type
_entity_poly.pdbx_seq_one_letter_code
_entity_poly.pdbx_strand_id
1 'polypeptide(L)' 'MITKISMNGVASYRSPALLQTDKKVNLVYGLNGTGKSTLSNFLYKKENGGFSNCSKECPF' A
#
# COMPACT_ATOMS: atom_id res chain seq x y z
N MET A 1 15.03 -2.31 1.12
CA MET A 1 13.88 -3.18 1.50
C MET A 1 12.70 -2.27 1.83
N ILE A 2 11.44 -2.60 1.46
CA ILE A 2 10.30 -1.73 1.81
C ILE A 2 10.10 -1.76 3.32
N THR A 3 10.15 -0.61 3.98
CA THR A 3 9.91 -0.50 5.43
C THR A 3 8.60 0.16 5.77
N LYS A 4 8.05 0.95 4.85
CA LYS A 4 6.78 1.63 5.04
C LYS A 4 6.03 1.83 3.75
N ILE A 5 4.71 1.66 3.80
CA ILE A 5 3.76 1.97 2.75
C ILE A 5 2.71 2.91 3.34
N SER A 6 2.47 4.04 2.69
CA SER A 6 1.41 4.98 3.00
C SER A 6 0.36 4.95 1.91
N MET A 7 -0.89 4.64 2.27
CA MET A 7 -2.03 4.64 1.39
C MET A 7 -3.03 5.71 1.87
N ASN A 8 -3.48 6.59 0.99
CA ASN A 8 -4.42 7.64 1.37
C ASN A 8 -5.30 8.06 0.19
N GLY A 9 -6.61 8.15 0.43
CA GLY A 9 -7.58 8.67 -0.54
C GLY A 9 -7.77 7.80 -1.78
N VAL A 10 -7.55 6.49 -1.69
CA VAL A 10 -7.66 5.56 -2.84
C VAL A 10 -8.48 4.31 -2.49
N ALA A 11 -9.52 4.04 -3.28
CA ALA A 11 -10.43 2.90 -3.11
C ALA A 11 -10.89 2.72 -1.65
N SER A 12 -10.51 1.62 -1.00
CA SER A 12 -10.89 1.32 0.39
C SER A 12 -10.07 2.11 1.43
N TYR A 13 -8.97 2.75 1.06
CA TYR A 13 -8.13 3.59 1.92
C TYR A 13 -8.69 5.02 1.99
N ARG A 14 -9.85 5.20 2.61
CA ARG A 14 -10.56 6.50 2.71
C ARG A 14 -9.85 7.50 3.62
N SER A 15 -9.04 7.02 4.54
CA SER A 15 -8.21 7.80 5.45
C SER A 15 -6.75 7.31 5.36
N PRO A 16 -5.78 8.10 5.86
CA PRO A 16 -4.38 7.69 5.86
C PRO A 16 -4.19 6.35 6.58
N ALA A 17 -3.62 5.38 5.87
CA ALA A 17 -3.25 4.08 6.40
C ALA A 17 -1.75 3.86 6.20
N LEU A 18 -1.08 3.48 7.29
CA LEU A 18 0.34 3.19 7.31
C LEU A 18 0.55 1.69 7.52
N LEU A 19 1.29 1.05 6.62
CA LEU A 19 1.80 -0.30 6.81
C LEU A 19 3.31 -0.20 7.03
N GLN A 20 3.76 -0.52 8.24
CA GLN A 20 5.17 -0.51 8.62
C GLN A 20 5.64 -1.94 8.87
N THR A 21 6.84 -2.27 8.38
CA THR A 21 7.41 -3.60 8.59
C THR A 21 8.93 -3.56 8.52
N ASP A 22 9.55 -4.39 9.35
CA ASP A 22 10.97 -4.74 9.33
C ASP A 22 11.18 -6.18 8.82
N LYS A 23 10.09 -6.88 8.45
CA LYS A 23 10.11 -8.31 8.10
C LYS A 23 10.38 -8.50 6.62
N LYS A 24 11.25 -9.45 6.31
CA LYS A 24 11.60 -9.84 4.93
C LYS A 24 10.40 -10.41 4.17
N VAL A 25 9.48 -11.09 4.88
CA VAL A 25 8.26 -11.67 4.34
C VAL A 25 7.07 -11.14 5.13
N ASN A 26 6.04 -10.69 4.41
CA ASN A 26 4.81 -10.12 4.99
C ASN A 26 3.59 -10.82 4.38
N LEU A 27 2.56 -11.07 5.19
CA LEU A 27 1.28 -11.61 4.74
C LEU A 27 0.19 -10.53 4.88
N VAL A 28 -0.41 -10.14 3.76
CA VAL A 28 -1.56 -9.23 3.74
C VAL A 28 -2.83 -10.03 3.43
N TYR A 29 -3.78 -10.02 4.36
CA TYR A 29 -5.03 -10.78 4.26
C TYR A 29 -6.23 -9.93 4.71
N GLY A 30 -7.45 -10.41 4.44
CA GLY A 30 -8.69 -9.73 4.79
C GLY A 30 -9.85 -10.10 3.87
N LEU A 31 -11.06 -9.60 4.18
CA LEU A 31 -12.30 -9.87 3.42
C LEU A 31 -12.29 -9.27 2.01
N ASN A 32 -13.23 -9.69 1.17
CA ASN A 32 -13.41 -9.09 -0.16
C ASN A 32 -13.77 -7.60 -0.03
N GLY A 33 -13.21 -6.77 -0.91
CA GLY A 33 -13.43 -5.32 -0.88
C GLY A 33 -12.58 -4.51 0.12
N THR A 34 -11.70 -5.13 0.91
CA THR A 34 -10.88 -4.41 1.91
C THR A 34 -9.65 -3.69 1.34
N GLY A 35 -9.45 -3.69 0.02
CA GLY A 35 -8.34 -2.97 -0.62
C GLY A 35 -7.06 -3.77 -0.85
N LYS A 36 -7.08 -5.10 -0.65
CA LYS A 36 -5.91 -5.99 -0.92
C LYS A 36 -5.37 -5.83 -2.34
N SER A 37 -6.26 -5.89 -3.34
CA SER A 37 -5.87 -5.72 -4.75
C SER A 37 -5.40 -4.29 -5.05
N THR A 38 -5.94 -3.29 -4.35
CA THR A 38 -5.48 -1.89 -4.46
C THR A 38 -4.04 -1.74 -3.97
N LEU A 39 -3.70 -2.33 -2.82
CA LEU A 39 -2.33 -2.35 -2.31
C LEU A 39 -1.37 -3.07 -3.26
N SER A 40 -1.79 -4.23 -3.78
CA SER A 40 -1.02 -4.97 -4.78
C SER A 40 -0.77 -4.11 -6.03
N ASN A 41 -1.81 -3.48 -6.59
CA ASN A 41 -1.69 -2.60 -7.75
C ASN A 41 -0.75 -1.42 -7.50
N PHE A 42 -0.78 -0.82 -6.31
CA PHE A 42 0.16 0.24 -5.94
C PHE A 42 1.62 -0.24 -5.98
N LEU A 43 1.89 -1.47 -5.53
CA LEU A 43 3.23 -2.05 -5.54
C LEU A 43 3.71 -2.40 -6.95
N TYR A 44 2.82 -2.83 -7.85
CA TYR A 44 3.14 -3.21 -9.23
C TYR A 44 3.17 -2.04 -10.24
N LYS A 45 2.20 -1.12 -10.19
CA LYS A 45 1.98 -0.09 -11.22
C LYS A 45 1.51 1.23 -10.60
N LYS A 46 2.47 2.05 -10.16
CA LYS A 46 2.21 3.38 -9.56
C LYS A 46 1.61 4.38 -10.56
N GLU A 47 1.84 4.20 -11.87
CA GLU A 47 1.51 5.18 -12.91
C GLU A 47 0.02 5.26 -13.30
N ASN A 48 -0.81 4.32 -12.86
CA ASN A 48 -2.26 4.48 -12.99
C ASN A 48 -2.71 5.50 -11.94
N GLY A 49 -3.05 6.71 -12.39
CA GLY A 49 -3.17 7.98 -11.65
C GLY A 49 -4.09 8.09 -10.42
N GLY A 50 -4.43 7.00 -9.73
CA GLY A 50 -5.17 6.99 -8.46
C GLY A 50 -4.30 7.00 -7.19
N PHE A 51 -2.97 7.01 -7.31
CA PHE A 51 -2.03 6.85 -6.18
C PHE A 51 -1.22 8.11 -5.85
N SER A 52 -1.70 9.30 -6.24
CA SER A 52 -0.99 10.58 -6.04
C SER A 52 -0.63 10.84 -4.56
N ASN A 53 -1.49 10.42 -3.65
CA ASN A 53 -1.31 10.57 -2.21
C ASN A 53 -0.74 9.31 -1.53
N CYS A 54 -0.15 8.38 -2.29
CA CYS A 54 0.41 7.13 -1.78
C CYS A 54 1.94 7.08 -1.97
N SER A 55 2.64 6.52 -0.99
CA SER A 55 4.10 6.43 -1.00
C SER A 55 4.61 5.09 -0.47
N LYS A 56 5.80 4.70 -0.93
CA LYS A 56 6.56 3.57 -0.37
C LYS A 56 7.96 4.09 0.00
N GLU A 57 8.42 3.73 1.19
CA GLU A 57 9.75 4.06 1.69
C GLU A 57 10.61 2.79 1.64
N CYS A 58 11.75 2.91 0.99
CA CYS A 58 12.79 1.89 0.92
C CYS A 58 14.08 2.54 1.45
N PRO A 59 14.41 2.41 2.74
CA PRO A 59 15.73 2.77 3.22
C PRO A 59 16.78 1.98 2.43
N PHE A 60 17.85 2.69 2.09
CA PHE A 60 19.06 2.16 1.49
C PHE A 60 19.73 1.15 2.43
#